data_AF-A0A3D2U279-F1
#
_entry.id   AF-A0A3D2U279-F1
#
_cell.length_a   1.000
_cell.length_b   1.000
_cell.length_c   1.000
_cell.angle_alpha   90.00
_cell.angle_beta   90.00
_cell.angle_gamma   90.00
#
_symmetry.space_group_name_H-M   'P 1'
#
loop_
_entity.id
_entity.type
_entity.pdbx_description
1 polymer ?
#
loop_
_entity_poly.entity_id
_entity_poly.type
_entity_poly.pdbx_seq_one_letter_code
_entity_poly.pdbx_strand_id
1 'polypeptide(L)'
;MLAVGWESDPPYYVMEYLENGSLAGYLSDGPIPPGDAVRIARGVLHGLVHAHGRGILHCDLKPGNVLLDDDFSPRLCDFGQSRLSHEQDPALGTLYYMAPEQADLGAMPDARWDVYALGALLYHLLTGTPPYRTSETERELSTTSSLTERLTAYRMIVTNNTRSPILRNQPGIDRRLADLVDRCLENDPADRFANAQSALAAFDDRERRRARRPLLALGGLLPLLLMAAMFLFGITATNDAVATAQKNLINRAIESDTVSARIMARGVLRELTSWQEELSTVANSPRLIELLTSAEARGWSRRDALEEHLANSQSLATQRRETSGQLPDASWFVVDDHGYQRWRGPANKGTLDKQWAHRDYFHGQGREYDEDELPADLAPISETHLSLAFQSRATGRAIVALSVPIKDKTGAVIAILAGTRELGSVLSAPYAEYKPSLDSTLTVDVARTVAILDSRDGRLLDHPWLQSHTQTAPIVTLDKSTRTAFSAADASTDHAIRLDNYLDPAGNHSDNFQGQWLAAASPIGNFGWLAVVQERRDRALQPVFAMRSNVLTTWKIALTVSGLLLTSIWAFVLISIGKTSSRDDSTTAFNVNTPVGGERPRTREVPDA
;
A
#
# COMPACT_ATOMS: atom_id res chain seq x y z
N MET A 1 63.03 -28.67 -23.47
CA MET A 1 64.40 -28.89 -23.99
C MET A 1 64.29 -29.87 -25.14
N LEU A 2 64.68 -29.45 -26.35
CA LEU A 2 64.48 -30.20 -27.59
C LEU A 2 65.76 -30.92 -28.04
N ALA A 3 66.94 -30.33 -27.84
CA ALA A 3 68.24 -30.96 -28.14
C ALA A 3 69.38 -30.32 -27.33
N VAL A 4 70.54 -30.98 -27.29
CA VAL A 4 71.78 -30.48 -26.66
C VAL A 4 73.01 -30.90 -27.46
N GLY A 5 73.99 -30.00 -27.53
CA GLY A 5 75.36 -30.27 -27.97
C GLY A 5 76.32 -30.05 -26.80
N TRP A 6 76.55 -31.08 -25.99
CA TRP A 6 77.52 -31.01 -24.89
C TRP A 6 78.97 -31.01 -25.38
N GLU A 7 79.22 -31.61 -26.55
CA GLU A 7 80.55 -31.76 -27.15
C GLU A 7 80.89 -30.67 -28.19
N SER A 8 80.04 -29.66 -28.36
CA SER A 8 80.34 -28.51 -29.21
C SER A 8 81.11 -27.43 -28.44
N ASP A 9 81.90 -26.64 -29.15
CA ASP A 9 82.58 -25.45 -28.60
C ASP A 9 82.08 -24.18 -29.30
N PRO A 10 81.24 -23.34 -28.65
CA PRO A 10 80.73 -23.49 -27.29
C PRO A 10 79.60 -24.54 -27.17
N PRO A 11 79.32 -25.06 -25.95
CA PRO A 11 78.18 -25.94 -25.71
C PRO A 11 76.86 -25.22 -25.96
N TYR A 12 75.86 -25.90 -26.51
CA TYR A 12 74.53 -25.32 -26.78
C TYR A 12 73.38 -26.26 -26.39
N TYR A 13 72.20 -25.67 -26.19
CA TYR A 13 70.94 -26.39 -26.08
C TYR A 13 69.87 -25.73 -26.96
N VAL A 14 68.92 -26.53 -27.45
CA VAL A 14 67.80 -26.09 -28.27
C VAL A 14 66.52 -26.21 -27.45
N MET A 15 65.69 -25.19 -27.49
CA MET A 15 64.38 -25.16 -26.85
C MET A 15 63.32 -24.61 -27.80
N GLU A 16 62.06 -24.77 -27.41
CA GLU A 16 60.95 -24.13 -28.11
C GLU A 16 61.16 -22.61 -28.13
N TYR A 17 60.95 -22.00 -29.30
CA TYR A 17 60.99 -20.55 -29.46
C TYR A 17 59.65 -19.97 -28.99
N LEU A 18 59.70 -19.01 -28.07
CA LEU A 18 58.51 -18.38 -27.49
C LEU A 18 58.43 -16.94 -27.99
N GLU A 19 57.44 -16.67 -28.85
CA GLU A 19 57.39 -15.47 -29.70
C GLU A 19 57.26 -14.16 -28.91
N ASN A 20 56.64 -14.22 -27.73
CA ASN A 20 56.42 -13.06 -26.87
C ASN A 20 57.60 -12.78 -25.90
N GLY A 21 58.71 -13.50 -26.04
CA GLY A 21 59.93 -13.24 -25.29
C GLY A 21 59.79 -13.50 -23.78
N SER A 22 60.51 -12.72 -22.96
CA SER A 22 60.50 -12.86 -21.51
C SER A 22 59.52 -11.92 -20.82
N LEU A 23 59.06 -12.33 -19.64
CA LEU A 23 58.23 -11.52 -18.76
C LEU A 23 58.95 -10.24 -18.32
N ALA A 24 60.30 -10.22 -18.31
CA ALA A 24 61.07 -8.99 -18.10
C ALA A 24 60.84 -7.96 -19.21
N GLY A 25 60.79 -8.42 -20.48
CA GLY A 25 60.44 -7.57 -21.61
C GLY A 25 58.99 -7.11 -21.55
N TYR A 26 58.07 -8.00 -21.19
CA TYR A 26 56.66 -7.63 -21.02
C TYR A 26 56.42 -6.61 -19.90
N LEU A 27 57.25 -6.64 -18.86
CA LEU A 27 57.17 -5.73 -17.71
C LEU A 27 57.85 -4.38 -17.93
N SER A 28 58.63 -4.20 -19.01
CA SER A 28 59.29 -2.91 -19.30
C SER A 28 58.30 -1.78 -19.56
N ASP A 29 57.08 -2.13 -19.98
CA ASP A 29 56.01 -1.18 -20.28
C ASP A 29 55.27 -0.69 -19.02
N GLY A 30 55.66 -1.19 -17.84
CA GLY A 30 55.09 -0.81 -16.54
C GLY A 30 54.34 -1.95 -15.85
N PRO A 31 53.61 -1.65 -14.75
CA PRO A 31 52.87 -2.67 -14.00
C PRO A 31 51.79 -3.34 -14.84
N ILE A 32 51.64 -4.64 -14.65
CA ILE A 32 50.67 -5.50 -15.33
C ILE A 32 49.31 -5.41 -14.60
N PRO A 33 48.18 -5.37 -15.33
CA PRO A 33 46.86 -5.42 -14.72
C PRO A 33 46.72 -6.59 -13.73
N PRO A 34 46.14 -6.39 -12.52
CA PRO A 34 46.13 -7.42 -11.48
C PRO A 34 45.54 -8.77 -11.90
N GLY A 35 44.57 -8.79 -12.82
CA GLY A 35 44.00 -10.03 -13.36
C GLY A 35 45.02 -10.85 -14.15
N ASP A 36 45.80 -10.19 -15.01
CA ASP A 36 46.85 -10.83 -15.81
C ASP A 36 48.04 -11.22 -14.95
N ALA A 37 48.43 -10.39 -13.99
CA ALA A 37 49.48 -10.71 -13.02
C ALA A 37 49.14 -11.99 -12.23
N VAL A 38 47.88 -12.15 -11.79
CA VAL A 38 47.40 -13.38 -11.12
C VAL A 38 47.37 -14.57 -12.08
N ARG A 39 46.94 -14.38 -13.33
CA ARG A 39 46.94 -15.43 -14.36
C ARG A 39 48.36 -15.96 -14.60
N ILE A 40 49.33 -15.06 -14.75
CA ILE A 40 50.75 -15.38 -14.93
C ILE A 40 51.30 -16.07 -13.67
N ALA A 41 51.06 -15.52 -12.48
CA ALA A 41 51.54 -16.14 -11.24
C ALA A 41 50.98 -17.57 -11.03
N ARG A 42 49.71 -17.82 -11.39
CA ARG A 42 49.14 -19.17 -11.36
C ARG A 42 49.81 -20.11 -12.36
N GLY A 43 50.10 -19.65 -13.58
CA GLY A 43 50.84 -20.43 -14.58
C GLY A 43 52.26 -20.77 -14.12
N VAL A 44 52.98 -19.80 -13.52
CA VAL A 44 54.29 -20.01 -12.89
C VAL A 44 54.19 -21.05 -11.77
N LEU A 45 53.19 -20.92 -10.89
CA LEU A 45 52.92 -21.88 -9.82
C LEU A 45 52.68 -23.30 -10.34
N HIS A 46 51.93 -23.46 -11.44
CA HIS A 46 51.76 -24.76 -12.09
C HIS A 46 53.10 -25.35 -12.56
N GLY A 47 53.96 -24.52 -13.17
CA GLY A 47 55.32 -24.91 -13.56
C GLY A 47 56.17 -25.34 -12.36
N LEU A 48 56.15 -24.57 -11.27
CA LEU A 48 56.88 -24.88 -10.04
C LEU A 48 56.37 -26.16 -9.38
N VAL A 49 55.05 -26.34 -9.26
CA VAL A 49 54.44 -27.58 -8.74
C VAL A 49 54.92 -28.79 -9.54
N HIS A 50 54.96 -28.66 -10.87
CA HIS A 50 55.41 -29.75 -11.75
C HIS A 50 56.91 -30.09 -11.56
N ALA A 51 57.76 -29.06 -11.41
CA ALA A 51 59.19 -29.21 -11.18
C ALA A 51 59.50 -29.76 -9.77
N HIS A 52 58.89 -29.19 -8.73
CA HIS A 52 59.01 -29.63 -7.34
C HIS A 52 58.57 -31.08 -7.17
N GLY A 53 57.50 -31.49 -7.86
CA GLY A 53 57.04 -32.88 -7.89
C GLY A 53 58.03 -33.88 -8.52
N ARG A 54 59.05 -33.38 -9.24
CA ARG A 54 60.16 -34.16 -9.78
C ARG A 54 61.47 -33.98 -8.99
N GLY A 55 61.41 -33.31 -7.83
CA GLY A 55 62.58 -33.02 -7.00
C GLY A 55 63.48 -31.92 -7.55
N ILE A 56 63.00 -31.11 -8.50
CA ILE A 56 63.75 -30.00 -9.10
C ILE A 56 63.24 -28.69 -8.48
N LEU A 57 64.14 -27.93 -7.86
CA LEU A 57 63.90 -26.57 -7.40
C LEU A 57 64.45 -25.58 -8.43
N HIS A 58 63.76 -24.46 -8.67
CA HIS A 58 64.18 -23.48 -9.67
C HIS A 58 65.32 -22.60 -9.15
N CYS A 59 65.18 -22.06 -7.93
CA CYS A 59 66.11 -21.24 -7.17
C CYS A 59 66.55 -19.89 -7.80
N ASP A 60 66.29 -19.65 -9.09
CA ASP A 60 66.57 -18.38 -9.77
C ASP A 60 65.31 -17.87 -10.51
N LEU A 61 64.15 -17.93 -9.86
CA LEU A 61 62.91 -17.45 -10.45
C LEU A 61 62.89 -15.92 -10.49
N LYS A 62 62.84 -15.35 -11.69
CA LYS A 62 62.78 -13.90 -11.96
C LYS A 62 62.10 -13.64 -13.30
N PRO A 63 61.68 -12.40 -13.63
CA PRO A 63 61.01 -12.10 -14.89
C PRO A 63 61.79 -12.53 -16.15
N GLY A 64 63.13 -12.52 -16.10
CA GLY A 64 63.97 -12.98 -17.22
C GLY A 64 63.86 -14.49 -17.49
N ASN A 65 63.51 -15.28 -16.48
CA ASN A 65 63.44 -16.75 -16.53
C ASN A 65 61.99 -17.27 -16.69
N VAL A 66 61.06 -16.35 -16.94
CA VAL A 66 59.68 -16.66 -17.30
C VAL A 66 59.48 -16.18 -18.73
N LEU A 67 59.33 -17.10 -19.67
CA LEU A 67 59.03 -16.80 -21.06
C LEU A 67 57.53 -16.84 -21.32
N LEU A 68 57.07 -16.19 -22.38
CA LEU A 68 55.66 -16.06 -22.72
C LEU A 68 55.39 -16.73 -24.08
N ASP A 69 54.49 -17.70 -24.11
CA ASP A 69 54.01 -18.29 -25.37
C ASP A 69 52.99 -17.39 -26.09
N ASP A 70 52.47 -17.84 -27.22
CA ASP A 70 51.57 -17.07 -28.11
C ASP A 70 50.30 -16.56 -27.39
N ASP A 71 49.84 -17.27 -26.37
CA ASP A 71 48.69 -16.90 -25.53
C ASP A 71 49.08 -16.04 -24.31
N PHE A 72 50.30 -15.52 -24.28
CA PHE A 72 50.91 -14.87 -23.12
C PHE A 72 50.87 -15.75 -21.86
N SER A 73 50.97 -17.08 -22.02
CA SER A 73 51.05 -18.01 -20.90
C SER A 73 52.51 -18.23 -20.48
N PRO A 74 52.80 -18.25 -19.17
CA PRO A 74 54.17 -18.30 -18.68
C PRO A 74 54.77 -19.70 -18.80
N ARG A 75 56.02 -19.76 -19.24
CA ARG A 75 56.85 -20.97 -19.32
C ARG A 75 58.15 -20.73 -18.56
N LEU A 76 58.45 -21.60 -17.62
CA LEU A 76 59.69 -21.52 -16.85
C LEU A 76 60.86 -22.02 -17.70
N CYS A 77 61.95 -21.26 -17.69
CA CYS A 77 63.21 -21.63 -18.30
C CYS A 77 64.36 -21.43 -17.30
N ASP A 78 65.56 -21.85 -17.69
CA ASP A 78 66.79 -21.67 -16.91
C ASP A 78 66.76 -22.25 -15.48
N PHE A 79 66.60 -23.57 -15.40
CA PHE A 79 66.73 -24.34 -14.15
C PHE A 79 68.20 -24.56 -13.72
N GLY A 80 69.13 -23.76 -14.25
CA GLY A 80 70.58 -23.99 -14.14
C GLY A 80 71.22 -23.66 -12.79
N GLN A 81 70.44 -23.16 -11.81
CA GLN A 81 70.97 -22.51 -10.60
C GLN A 81 70.51 -23.15 -9.29
N SER A 82 70.63 -24.48 -9.18
CA SER A 82 70.23 -25.18 -7.94
C SER A 82 71.14 -24.89 -6.73
N ARG A 83 72.36 -24.37 -6.94
CA ARG A 83 73.30 -23.94 -5.88
C ARG A 83 74.19 -22.79 -6.36
N LEU A 84 74.20 -21.68 -5.62
CA LEU A 84 75.20 -20.61 -5.78
C LEU A 84 76.57 -21.14 -5.34
N SER A 85 77.56 -21.06 -6.23
CA SER A 85 78.96 -21.34 -5.91
C SER A 85 79.74 -20.03 -5.75
N HIS A 86 80.93 -20.08 -5.15
CA HIS A 86 81.85 -18.93 -5.09
C HIS A 86 82.28 -18.42 -6.48
N GLU A 87 82.03 -19.19 -7.55
CA GLU A 87 82.39 -18.85 -8.93
C GLU A 87 81.25 -18.11 -9.67
N GLN A 88 80.05 -18.06 -9.08
CA GLN A 88 78.88 -17.41 -9.67
C GLN A 88 78.55 -16.12 -8.93
N ASP A 89 78.81 -14.97 -9.56
CA ASP A 89 78.36 -13.67 -9.05
C ASP A 89 76.96 -13.35 -9.60
N PRO A 90 75.88 -13.41 -8.79
CA PRO A 90 74.55 -13.10 -9.27
C PRO A 90 74.46 -11.63 -9.68
N ALA A 91 73.87 -11.38 -10.85
CA ALA A 91 73.61 -10.02 -11.31
C ALA A 91 72.80 -9.24 -10.25
N LEU A 92 73.08 -7.94 -10.10
CA LEU A 92 72.43 -7.06 -9.12
C LEU A 92 70.90 -7.15 -9.15
N GLY A 93 70.31 -7.25 -10.35
CA GLY A 93 68.88 -7.37 -10.55
C GLY A 93 68.27 -8.72 -10.10
N THR A 94 69.07 -9.78 -10.00
CA THR A 94 68.64 -11.11 -9.54
C THR A 94 68.43 -11.13 -8.02
N LEU A 95 69.20 -10.34 -7.26
CA LEU A 95 69.14 -10.33 -5.79
C LEU A 95 67.73 -10.05 -5.27
N TYR A 96 66.99 -9.11 -5.88
CA TYR A 96 65.66 -8.71 -5.42
C TYR A 96 64.56 -9.79 -5.51
N TYR A 97 64.85 -10.96 -6.07
CA TYR A 97 63.94 -12.12 -6.09
C TYR A 97 64.45 -13.27 -5.21
N MET A 98 65.67 -13.17 -4.70
CA MET A 98 66.33 -14.19 -3.91
C MET A 98 65.78 -14.19 -2.48
N ALA A 99 65.47 -15.36 -1.93
CA ALA A 99 65.06 -15.45 -0.53
C ALA A 99 66.20 -15.03 0.40
N PRO A 100 65.94 -14.34 1.53
CA PRO A 100 67.01 -13.85 2.41
C PRO A 100 67.91 -14.96 2.98
N GLU A 101 67.37 -16.16 3.20
CA GLU A 101 68.13 -17.34 3.61
C GLU A 101 68.95 -17.97 2.47
N GLN A 102 68.57 -17.75 1.21
CA GLN A 102 69.31 -18.22 0.03
C GLN A 102 70.59 -17.40 -0.21
N ALA A 103 70.67 -16.17 0.34
CA ALA A 103 71.86 -15.34 0.31
C ALA A 103 73.00 -15.86 1.22
N ASP A 104 72.79 -16.96 1.95
CA ASP A 104 73.84 -17.68 2.67
C ASP A 104 74.41 -18.80 1.80
N LEU A 105 75.70 -18.70 1.43
CA LEU A 105 76.39 -19.66 0.57
C LEU A 105 76.42 -21.09 1.16
N GLY A 106 76.19 -21.25 2.48
CA GLY A 106 76.08 -22.54 3.14
C GLY A 106 74.67 -23.12 3.19
N ALA A 107 73.64 -22.37 2.78
CA ALA A 107 72.25 -22.80 2.90
C ALA A 107 71.90 -23.92 1.91
N MET A 108 71.02 -24.82 2.35
CA MET A 108 70.51 -25.90 1.52
C MET A 108 69.26 -25.44 0.76
N PRO A 109 69.12 -25.80 -0.53
CA PRO A 109 67.94 -25.47 -1.31
C PRO A 109 66.63 -25.96 -0.67
N ASP A 110 65.66 -25.06 -0.59
CA ASP A 110 64.32 -25.29 -0.03
C ASP A 110 63.25 -24.82 -1.03
N ALA A 111 62.13 -25.55 -1.13
CA ALA A 111 61.01 -25.18 -2.00
C ALA A 111 60.41 -23.80 -1.67
N ARG A 112 60.60 -23.31 -0.44
CA ARG A 112 60.18 -21.99 0.03
C ARG A 112 61.00 -20.85 -0.56
N TRP A 113 62.16 -21.14 -1.16
CA TRP A 113 62.93 -20.14 -1.93
C TRP A 113 62.13 -19.73 -3.18
N ASP A 114 61.60 -20.71 -3.91
CA ASP A 114 60.77 -20.46 -5.09
C ASP A 114 59.44 -19.79 -4.73
N VAL A 115 58.89 -20.06 -3.53
CA VAL A 115 57.71 -19.36 -3.00
C VAL A 115 58.01 -17.87 -2.77
N TYR A 116 59.17 -17.54 -2.18
CA TYR A 116 59.59 -16.16 -2.00
C TYR A 116 59.80 -15.46 -3.34
N ALA A 117 60.52 -16.12 -4.25
CA ALA A 117 60.78 -15.60 -5.58
C ALA A 117 59.50 -15.35 -6.37
N LEU A 118 58.49 -16.22 -6.25
CA LEU A 118 57.15 -16.00 -6.80
C LEU A 118 56.48 -14.76 -6.17
N GLY A 119 56.59 -14.58 -4.85
CA GLY A 119 56.08 -13.41 -4.17
C GLY A 119 56.72 -12.11 -4.67
N ALA A 120 58.04 -12.12 -4.84
CA ALA A 120 58.81 -11.00 -5.40
C ALA A 120 58.45 -10.73 -6.86
N LEU A 121 58.30 -11.79 -7.65
CA LEU A 121 57.83 -11.72 -9.03
C LEU A 121 56.45 -11.06 -9.09
N LEU A 122 55.46 -11.58 -8.36
CA LEU A 122 54.11 -11.05 -8.38
C LEU A 122 54.02 -9.62 -7.83
N TYR A 123 54.80 -9.29 -6.80
CA TYR A 123 54.95 -7.91 -6.33
C TYR A 123 55.44 -7.00 -7.47
N HIS A 124 56.45 -7.43 -8.21
CA HIS A 124 56.97 -6.68 -9.35
C HIS A 124 55.93 -6.53 -10.46
N LEU A 125 55.21 -7.60 -10.81
CA LEU A 125 54.14 -7.51 -11.81
C LEU A 125 53.09 -6.46 -11.43
N LEU A 126 52.73 -6.39 -10.15
CA LEU A 126 51.69 -5.47 -9.67
C LEU A 126 52.16 -4.03 -9.50
N THR A 127 53.44 -3.81 -9.17
CA THR A 127 53.96 -2.47 -8.82
C THR A 127 54.88 -1.85 -9.87
N GLY A 128 55.38 -2.65 -10.82
CA GLY A 128 56.37 -2.22 -11.82
C GLY A 128 57.80 -2.15 -11.29
N THR A 129 58.04 -2.42 -10.00
CA THR A 129 59.37 -2.54 -9.40
C THR A 129 59.46 -3.74 -8.44
N PRO A 130 60.55 -4.53 -8.42
CA PRO A 130 60.68 -5.64 -7.48
C PRO A 130 60.80 -5.13 -6.03
N PRO A 131 60.51 -5.98 -5.04
CA PRO A 131 60.51 -5.56 -3.64
C PRO A 131 61.90 -5.07 -3.22
N TYR A 132 61.94 -4.07 -2.33
CA TYR A 132 63.17 -3.47 -1.76
C TYR A 132 64.12 -2.79 -2.75
N ARG A 133 63.77 -2.70 -4.04
CA ARG A 133 64.57 -1.98 -5.03
C ARG A 133 64.32 -0.48 -4.95
N THR A 134 65.32 0.26 -4.48
CA THR A 134 65.34 1.72 -4.45
C THR A 134 66.69 2.20 -4.99
N SER A 135 66.79 3.47 -5.38
CA SER A 135 68.08 4.05 -5.80
C SER A 135 69.16 3.99 -4.72
N GLU A 136 68.77 3.87 -3.45
CA GLU A 136 69.69 3.73 -2.31
C GLU A 136 70.20 2.29 -2.20
N THR A 137 69.30 1.31 -2.19
CA THR A 137 69.69 -0.11 -2.08
C THR A 137 70.47 -0.58 -3.31
N GLU A 138 70.14 -0.09 -4.51
CA GLU A 138 70.94 -0.37 -5.72
C GLU A 138 72.37 0.17 -5.60
N ARG A 139 72.53 1.41 -5.11
CA ARG A 139 73.87 2.00 -4.92
C ARG A 139 74.66 1.20 -3.89
N GLU A 140 74.06 0.92 -2.73
CA GLU A 140 74.69 0.15 -1.65
C GLU A 140 75.23 -1.19 -2.17
N LEU A 141 74.38 -1.98 -2.83
CA LEU A 141 74.73 -3.29 -3.38
C LEU A 141 75.75 -3.22 -4.54
N SER A 142 75.74 -2.14 -5.34
CA SER A 142 76.69 -1.95 -6.46
C SER A 142 78.08 -1.53 -6.02
N THR A 143 78.21 -0.86 -4.87
CA THR A 143 79.50 -0.38 -4.33
C THR A 143 80.29 -1.45 -3.58
N THR A 144 79.70 -2.63 -3.38
CA THR A 144 80.32 -3.71 -2.64
C THR A 144 81.36 -4.48 -3.48
N SER A 145 82.54 -4.71 -2.90
CA SER A 145 83.73 -5.25 -3.58
C SER A 145 83.77 -6.79 -3.70
N SER A 146 83.06 -7.53 -2.84
CA SER A 146 83.01 -8.99 -2.89
C SER A 146 81.58 -9.55 -2.87
N LEU A 147 81.41 -10.75 -3.43
CA LEU A 147 80.14 -11.48 -3.45
C LEU A 147 79.56 -11.67 -2.04
N THR A 148 80.40 -12.10 -1.09
CA THR A 148 79.99 -12.35 0.30
C THR A 148 79.48 -11.09 0.99
N GLU A 149 80.17 -9.95 0.79
CA GLU A 149 79.72 -8.67 1.32
C GLU A 149 78.38 -8.25 0.68
N ARG A 150 78.20 -8.45 -0.62
CA ARG A 150 76.99 -8.07 -1.36
C ARG A 150 75.77 -8.88 -0.88
N LEU A 151 75.93 -10.20 -0.71
CA LEU A 151 74.89 -11.07 -0.18
C LEU A 151 74.53 -10.73 1.28
N THR A 152 75.53 -10.38 2.10
CA THR A 152 75.31 -9.94 3.49
C THR A 152 74.53 -8.63 3.54
N ALA A 153 74.91 -7.63 2.72
CA ALA A 153 74.18 -6.37 2.62
C ALA A 153 72.74 -6.58 2.14
N TYR A 154 72.53 -7.42 1.12
CA TYR A 154 71.19 -7.78 0.64
C TYR A 154 70.33 -8.39 1.75
N ARG A 155 70.87 -9.37 2.49
CA ARG A 155 70.15 -10.02 3.59
C ARG A 155 69.73 -8.99 4.65
N MET A 156 70.62 -8.07 5.01
CA MET A 156 70.33 -7.00 5.96
C MET A 156 69.22 -6.06 5.46
N ILE A 157 69.23 -5.69 4.17
CA ILE A 157 68.19 -4.86 3.55
C ILE A 157 66.82 -5.54 3.66
N VAL A 158 66.72 -6.83 3.35
CA VAL A 158 65.44 -7.56 3.37
C VAL A 158 64.96 -7.81 4.80
N THR A 159 65.85 -8.14 5.74
CA THR A 159 65.46 -8.46 7.11
C THR A 159 65.11 -7.24 7.96
N ASN A 160 65.77 -6.10 7.75
CA ASN A 160 65.63 -4.92 8.61
C ASN A 160 64.59 -3.91 8.11
N ASN A 161 64.17 -4.00 6.85
CA ASN A 161 63.17 -3.10 6.29
C ASN A 161 61.79 -3.73 6.29
N THR A 162 60.82 -3.05 6.91
CA THR A 162 59.41 -3.44 6.83
C THR A 162 58.88 -3.11 5.44
N ARG A 163 58.28 -4.09 4.75
CA ARG A 163 57.61 -3.87 3.47
C ARG A 163 56.46 -2.88 3.63
N SER A 164 56.41 -1.86 2.80
CA SER A 164 55.29 -0.91 2.76
C SER A 164 54.04 -1.60 2.19
N PRO A 165 52.84 -1.44 2.79
CA PRO A 165 51.60 -2.11 2.37
C PRO A 165 50.99 -1.47 1.11
N ILE A 166 51.81 -1.15 0.11
CA ILE A 166 51.44 -0.42 -1.11
C ILE A 166 50.36 -1.18 -1.89
N LEU A 167 50.45 -2.51 -1.94
CA LEU A 167 49.51 -3.36 -2.67
C LEU A 167 48.06 -3.22 -2.19
N ARG A 168 47.84 -2.95 -0.90
CA ARG A 168 46.48 -2.83 -0.33
C ARG A 168 45.72 -1.60 -0.82
N ASN A 169 46.43 -0.60 -1.33
CA ASN A 169 45.86 0.68 -1.75
C ASN A 169 45.78 0.82 -3.28
N GLN A 170 46.20 -0.20 -4.04
CA GLN A 170 46.17 -0.15 -5.49
C GLN A 170 44.81 -0.57 -6.08
N PRO A 171 44.27 0.17 -7.07
CA PRO A 171 43.03 -0.20 -7.76
C PRO A 171 43.13 -1.60 -8.39
N GLY A 172 42.09 -2.42 -8.19
CA GLY A 172 42.03 -3.77 -8.77
C GLY A 172 42.71 -4.87 -7.95
N ILE A 173 43.48 -4.52 -6.91
CA ILE A 173 44.05 -5.46 -5.95
C ILE A 173 43.10 -5.58 -4.76
N ASP A 174 42.56 -6.78 -4.52
CA ASP A 174 41.79 -7.02 -3.30
C ASP A 174 42.70 -7.38 -2.12
N ARG A 175 42.18 -7.19 -0.89
CA ARG A 175 42.90 -7.46 0.35
C ARG A 175 43.55 -8.85 0.40
N ARG A 176 42.88 -9.86 -0.18
CA ARG A 176 43.42 -11.23 -0.16
C ARG A 176 44.58 -11.40 -1.10
N LEU A 177 44.55 -10.79 -2.28
CA LEU A 177 45.69 -10.82 -3.20
C LEU A 177 46.92 -10.21 -2.53
N ALA A 178 46.77 -9.06 -1.86
CA ALA A 178 47.84 -8.46 -1.08
C ALA A 178 48.34 -9.40 0.03
N ASP A 179 47.44 -9.99 0.82
CA ASP A 179 47.81 -10.93 1.89
C ASP A 179 48.53 -12.19 1.36
N LEU A 180 48.16 -12.69 0.17
CA LEU A 180 48.85 -13.82 -0.49
C LEU A 180 50.27 -13.43 -0.90
N VAL A 181 50.46 -12.27 -1.50
CA VAL A 181 51.79 -11.75 -1.88
C VAL A 181 52.64 -11.53 -0.62
N ASP A 182 52.05 -10.91 0.40
CA ASP A 182 52.73 -10.63 1.66
C ASP A 182 53.23 -11.91 2.32
N ARG A 183 52.39 -12.95 2.38
CA ARG A 183 52.73 -14.27 2.93
C ARG A 183 53.82 -14.99 2.14
N CYS A 184 53.85 -14.87 0.81
CA CYS A 184 54.95 -15.45 0.02
C CYS A 184 56.30 -14.81 0.36
N LEU A 185 56.29 -13.52 0.67
CA LEU A 185 57.49 -12.70 0.88
C LEU A 185 57.94 -12.61 2.36
N GLU A 186 57.39 -13.43 3.25
CA GLU A 186 57.72 -13.40 4.67
C GLU A 186 59.19 -13.73 4.93
N ASN A 187 59.84 -13.06 5.88
CA ASN A 187 61.28 -13.23 6.07
C ASN A 187 61.61 -14.63 6.61
N ASP A 188 60.84 -15.12 7.59
CA ASP A 188 60.96 -16.49 8.08
C ASP A 188 60.29 -17.47 7.09
N PRO A 189 61.01 -18.47 6.55
CA PRO A 189 60.44 -19.48 5.68
C PRO A 189 59.26 -20.24 6.31
N ALA A 190 59.18 -20.35 7.64
CA ALA A 190 58.09 -21.03 8.35
C ALA A 190 56.74 -20.31 8.23
N ASP A 191 56.76 -18.99 8.04
CA ASP A 191 55.55 -18.18 7.91
C ASP A 191 55.04 -18.11 6.45
N ARG A 192 55.87 -18.53 5.49
CA ARG A 192 55.50 -18.63 4.07
C ARG A 192 54.56 -19.81 3.80
N PHE A 193 54.08 -19.90 2.56
CA PHE A 193 53.51 -21.14 2.06
C PHE A 193 54.56 -22.25 2.08
N ALA A 194 54.17 -23.45 2.53
CA ALA A 194 55.09 -24.56 2.69
C ALA A 194 55.74 -25.01 1.37
N ASN A 195 55.05 -24.79 0.25
CA ASN A 195 55.50 -25.12 -1.12
C ASN A 195 54.59 -24.44 -2.17
N ALA A 196 54.95 -24.55 -3.45
CA ALA A 196 54.18 -24.01 -4.56
C ALA A 196 52.72 -24.54 -4.62
N GLN A 197 52.47 -25.80 -4.26
CA GLN A 197 51.11 -26.37 -4.28
C GLN A 197 50.18 -25.66 -3.27
N SER A 198 50.67 -25.39 -2.07
CA SER A 198 49.91 -24.67 -1.04
C SER A 198 49.64 -23.22 -1.42
N ALA A 199 50.58 -22.55 -2.10
CA ALA A 199 50.36 -21.22 -2.65
C ALA A 199 49.28 -21.25 -3.76
N LEU A 200 49.39 -22.17 -4.73
CA LEU A 200 48.40 -22.33 -5.81
C LEU A 200 46.97 -22.57 -5.30
N ALA A 201 46.81 -23.44 -4.30
CA ALA A 201 45.50 -23.69 -3.68
C ALA A 201 44.89 -22.41 -3.08
N ALA A 202 45.71 -21.55 -2.48
CA ALA A 202 45.26 -20.29 -1.89
C ALA A 202 44.84 -19.26 -2.97
N PHE A 203 45.53 -19.20 -4.11
CA PHE A 203 45.11 -18.41 -5.27
C PHE A 203 43.79 -18.92 -5.87
N ASP A 204 43.62 -20.24 -5.97
CA ASP A 204 42.40 -20.86 -6.50
C ASP A 204 41.18 -20.66 -5.57
N ASP A 205 41.35 -20.67 -4.25
CA ASP A 205 40.27 -20.32 -3.31
C ASP A 205 39.83 -18.86 -3.50
N ARG A 206 40.79 -17.94 -3.65
CA ARG A 206 40.50 -16.53 -3.88
C ARG A 206 39.62 -16.33 -5.12
N GLU A 207 39.97 -16.94 -6.25
CA GLU A 207 39.19 -16.83 -7.50
C GLU A 207 37.78 -17.43 -7.37
N ARG A 208 37.66 -18.62 -6.76
CA ARG A 208 36.35 -19.26 -6.51
C ARG A 208 35.42 -18.39 -5.67
N ARG A 209 35.94 -17.68 -4.67
CA ARG A 209 35.11 -16.77 -3.85
C ARG A 209 34.72 -15.51 -4.60
N ARG A 210 35.60 -14.96 -5.44
CA ARG A 210 35.29 -13.79 -6.27
C ARG A 210 34.14 -14.10 -7.23
N ALA A 211 34.12 -15.28 -7.84
CA ALA A 211 33.06 -15.72 -8.74
C ALA A 211 31.67 -15.89 -8.07
N ARG A 212 31.62 -16.25 -6.78
CA ARG A 212 30.35 -16.50 -6.07
C ARG A 212 29.67 -15.23 -5.53
N ARG A 213 30.38 -14.11 -5.34
CA ARG A 213 29.83 -12.85 -4.80
C ARG A 213 28.61 -12.29 -5.56
N PRO A 214 28.60 -12.17 -6.90
CA PRO A 214 27.45 -11.61 -7.61
C PRO A 214 26.22 -12.50 -7.51
N LEU A 215 26.39 -13.82 -7.56
CA LEU A 215 25.29 -14.78 -7.37
C LEU A 215 24.66 -14.66 -5.99
N LEU A 216 25.45 -14.38 -4.97
CA LEU A 216 24.93 -14.17 -3.62
C LEU A 216 24.16 -12.86 -3.47
N ALA A 217 24.67 -11.77 -4.05
CA ALA A 217 23.94 -10.52 -4.07
C ALA A 217 22.59 -10.66 -4.79
N LEU A 218 22.56 -11.39 -5.92
CA LEU A 218 21.34 -11.63 -6.69
C LEU A 218 20.32 -12.50 -5.91
N GLY A 219 20.80 -13.51 -5.17
CA GLY A 219 19.96 -14.39 -4.36
C GLY A 219 19.26 -13.71 -3.18
N GLY A 220 19.83 -12.64 -2.63
CA GLY A 220 19.21 -11.84 -1.57
C GLY A 220 18.35 -10.67 -2.10
N LEU A 221 18.83 -9.96 -3.12
CA LEU A 221 18.19 -8.73 -3.60
C LEU A 221 16.93 -8.98 -4.42
N LEU A 222 16.93 -10.01 -5.27
CA LEU A 222 15.82 -10.29 -6.19
C LEU A 222 14.51 -10.66 -5.44
N PRO A 223 14.53 -11.52 -4.41
CA PRO A 223 13.32 -11.80 -3.64
C PRO A 223 12.81 -10.59 -2.85
N LEU A 224 13.72 -9.73 -2.35
CA LEU A 224 13.33 -8.49 -1.67
C LEU A 224 12.63 -7.52 -2.63
N LEU A 225 13.15 -7.37 -3.85
CA LEU A 225 12.52 -6.58 -4.91
C LEU A 225 11.15 -7.15 -5.30
N LEU A 226 11.04 -8.47 -5.46
CA LEU A 226 9.75 -9.13 -5.73
C LEU A 226 8.74 -8.88 -4.61
N MET A 227 9.17 -9.00 -3.35
CA MET A 227 8.32 -8.75 -2.18
C MET A 227 7.84 -7.29 -2.13
N ALA A 228 8.72 -6.33 -2.44
CA ALA A 228 8.35 -4.92 -2.52
C ALA A 228 7.35 -4.66 -3.67
N ALA A 229 7.55 -5.28 -4.84
CA ALA A 229 6.62 -5.18 -5.96
C ALA A 229 5.25 -5.80 -5.63
N MET A 230 5.22 -6.98 -5.00
CA MET A 230 3.98 -7.62 -4.54
C MET A 230 3.25 -6.75 -3.51
N PHE A 231 3.98 -6.13 -2.58
CA PHE A 231 3.40 -5.23 -1.58
C PHE A 231 2.71 -4.02 -2.23
N LEU A 232 3.39 -3.36 -3.18
CA LEU A 232 2.83 -2.24 -3.94
C LEU A 232 1.57 -2.67 -4.72
N PHE A 233 1.65 -3.78 -5.46
CA PHE A 233 0.53 -4.33 -6.23
C PHE A 233 -0.69 -4.61 -5.35
N GLY A 234 -0.46 -5.12 -4.13
CA GLY A 234 -1.52 -5.37 -3.18
C GLY A 234 -2.27 -4.18 -2.68
N ILE A 235 -1.53 -3.13 -2.31
CA ILE A 235 -2.13 -1.89 -1.85
C ILE A 235 -3.00 -1.32 -2.96
N THR A 236 -2.47 -1.29 -4.20
CA THR A 236 -3.23 -0.78 -5.34
C THR A 236 -4.47 -1.64 -5.63
N ALA A 237 -4.33 -2.97 -5.67
CA ALA A 237 -5.44 -3.88 -5.96
C ALA A 237 -6.50 -3.85 -4.86
N THR A 238 -6.10 -3.77 -3.59
CA THR A 238 -7.04 -3.69 -2.46
C THR A 238 -7.81 -2.37 -2.49
N ASN A 239 -7.14 -1.25 -2.77
CA ASN A 239 -7.79 0.05 -2.86
C ASN A 239 -8.79 0.11 -4.02
N ASP A 240 -8.43 -0.44 -5.18
CA ASP A 240 -9.32 -0.50 -6.35
C ASP A 240 -10.53 -1.41 -6.11
N ALA A 241 -10.30 -2.59 -5.50
CA ALA A 241 -11.36 -3.50 -5.10
C ALA A 241 -12.32 -2.87 -4.09
N VAL A 242 -11.79 -2.13 -3.10
CA VAL A 242 -12.59 -1.41 -2.11
C VAL A 242 -13.42 -0.31 -2.78
N ALA A 243 -12.82 0.51 -3.63
CA ALA A 243 -13.51 1.59 -4.33
C ALA A 243 -14.66 1.04 -5.21
N THR A 244 -14.39 -0.04 -5.94
CA THR A 244 -15.39 -0.72 -6.77
C THR A 244 -16.51 -1.32 -5.93
N ALA A 245 -16.17 -1.99 -4.82
CA ALA A 245 -17.16 -2.56 -3.91
C ALA A 245 -18.03 -1.49 -3.26
N GLN A 246 -17.45 -0.37 -2.81
CA GLN A 246 -18.19 0.77 -2.25
C GLN A 246 -19.18 1.32 -3.28
N LYS A 247 -18.73 1.59 -4.50
CA LYS A 247 -19.60 2.12 -5.57
C LYS A 247 -20.76 1.17 -5.87
N ASN A 248 -20.49 -0.13 -5.98
CA ASN A 248 -21.53 -1.12 -6.25
C ASN A 248 -22.54 -1.27 -5.12
N LEU A 249 -22.10 -1.23 -3.86
CA LEU A 249 -23.01 -1.28 -2.71
C LEU A 249 -23.86 -0.01 -2.60
N ILE A 250 -23.26 1.18 -2.76
CA ILE A 250 -24.01 2.45 -2.76
C ILE A 250 -25.08 2.43 -3.85
N ASN A 251 -24.72 2.04 -5.08
CA ASN A 251 -25.68 1.97 -6.18
C ASN A 251 -26.83 0.98 -5.88
N ARG A 252 -26.51 -0.21 -5.37
CA ARG A 252 -27.54 -1.20 -4.99
C ARG A 252 -28.44 -0.73 -3.86
N ALA A 253 -27.86 -0.09 -2.84
CA ALA A 253 -28.62 0.47 -1.71
C ALA A 253 -29.59 1.55 -2.21
N ILE A 254 -29.10 2.50 -3.01
CA ILE A 254 -29.93 3.57 -3.61
C ILE A 254 -31.00 3.01 -4.55
N GLU A 255 -30.71 1.96 -5.32
CA GLU A 255 -31.73 1.30 -6.16
C GLU A 255 -32.83 0.65 -5.33
N SER A 256 -32.47 -0.03 -4.25
CA SER A 256 -33.42 -0.60 -3.28
C SER A 256 -34.26 0.49 -2.63
N ASP A 257 -33.63 1.56 -2.16
CA ASP A 257 -34.31 2.71 -1.55
C ASP A 257 -35.22 3.45 -2.52
N THR A 258 -34.84 3.54 -3.79
CA THR A 258 -35.69 4.10 -4.86
C THR A 258 -37.02 3.34 -4.96
N VAL A 259 -36.99 2.01 -4.89
CA VAL A 259 -38.20 1.19 -4.93
C VAL A 259 -39.04 1.42 -3.68
N SER A 260 -38.41 1.43 -2.49
CA SER A 260 -39.10 1.72 -1.24
C SER A 260 -39.74 3.11 -1.22
N ALA A 261 -39.03 4.14 -1.69
CA ALA A 261 -39.52 5.52 -1.78
C ALA A 261 -40.74 5.61 -2.72
N ARG A 262 -40.73 4.91 -3.85
CA ARG A 262 -41.88 4.88 -4.77
C ARG A 262 -43.10 4.16 -4.18
N ILE A 263 -42.90 3.04 -3.50
CA ILE A 263 -43.99 2.33 -2.80
C ILE A 263 -44.59 3.23 -1.72
N MET A 264 -43.73 3.94 -0.99
CA MET A 264 -44.15 4.87 0.03
C MET A 264 -44.92 6.06 -0.55
N ALA A 265 -44.39 6.72 -1.57
CA ALA A 265 -45.05 7.83 -2.25
C ALA A 265 -46.47 7.45 -2.72
N ARG A 266 -46.64 6.25 -3.29
CA ARG A 266 -47.95 5.75 -3.72
C ARG A 266 -48.92 5.51 -2.56
N GLY A 267 -48.47 5.08 -1.40
CA GLY A 267 -49.37 4.93 -0.25
C GLY A 267 -49.78 6.26 0.35
N VAL A 268 -48.84 7.20 0.50
CA VAL A 268 -49.18 8.57 0.95
C VAL A 268 -50.09 9.27 -0.05
N LEU A 269 -49.86 9.09 -1.36
CA LEU A 269 -50.75 9.61 -2.39
C LEU A 269 -52.17 9.06 -2.23
N ARG A 270 -52.34 7.76 -1.99
CA ARG A 270 -53.67 7.16 -1.73
C ARG A 270 -54.34 7.77 -0.50
N GLU A 271 -53.59 8.03 0.57
CA GLU A 271 -54.13 8.69 1.76
C GLU A 271 -54.55 10.14 1.49
N LEU A 272 -53.73 10.92 0.76
CA LEU A 272 -54.05 12.30 0.39
C LEU A 272 -55.27 12.37 -0.53
N THR A 273 -55.34 11.50 -1.54
CA THR A 273 -56.49 11.43 -2.45
C THR A 273 -57.77 11.05 -1.69
N SER A 274 -57.68 10.09 -0.76
CA SER A 274 -58.82 9.73 0.09
C SER A 274 -59.26 10.87 1.00
N TRP A 275 -58.30 11.63 1.56
CA TRP A 275 -58.58 12.81 2.38
C TRP A 275 -59.26 13.92 1.56
N GLN A 276 -58.78 14.15 0.33
CA GLN A 276 -59.37 15.10 -0.61
C GLN A 276 -60.81 14.72 -0.96
N GLU A 277 -61.06 13.45 -1.28
CA GLU A 277 -62.39 12.96 -1.64
C GLU A 277 -63.39 13.11 -0.48
N GLU A 278 -62.94 12.85 0.75
CA GLU A 278 -63.73 13.02 1.95
C GLU A 278 -64.15 14.49 2.18
N LEU A 279 -63.19 15.41 2.15
CA LEU A 279 -63.49 16.85 2.30
C LEU A 279 -64.33 17.36 1.13
N SER A 280 -64.07 16.89 -0.09
CA SER A 280 -64.84 17.26 -1.28
C SER A 280 -66.28 16.79 -1.21
N THR A 281 -66.55 15.62 -0.62
CA THR A 281 -67.91 15.13 -0.40
C THR A 281 -68.70 16.07 0.51
N VAL A 282 -68.06 16.58 1.57
CA VAL A 282 -68.69 17.51 2.51
C VAL A 282 -68.83 18.90 1.87
N ALA A 283 -67.79 19.41 1.20
CA ALA A 283 -67.79 20.71 0.54
C ALA A 283 -68.87 20.82 -0.55
N ASN A 284 -69.14 19.73 -1.28
CA ASN A 284 -70.17 19.69 -2.33
C ASN A 284 -71.58 19.34 -1.81
N SER A 285 -71.77 19.23 -0.49
CA SER A 285 -73.07 18.97 0.12
C SER A 285 -74.07 20.11 -0.18
N PRO A 286 -75.20 19.85 -0.85
CA PRO A 286 -76.22 20.88 -1.10
C PRO A 286 -76.72 21.52 0.19
N ARG A 287 -76.78 20.74 1.28
CA ARG A 287 -77.19 21.21 2.60
C ARG A 287 -76.18 22.19 3.19
N LEU A 288 -74.87 21.93 3.03
CA LEU A 288 -73.83 22.84 3.52
C LEU A 288 -73.90 24.19 2.80
N ILE A 289 -74.05 24.17 1.47
CA ILE A 289 -74.17 25.39 0.64
C ILE A 289 -75.38 26.23 1.08
N GLU A 290 -76.54 25.60 1.31
CA GLU A 290 -77.74 26.28 1.81
C GLU A 290 -77.52 26.93 3.18
N LEU A 291 -76.87 26.21 4.10
CA LEU A 291 -76.60 26.68 5.45
C LEU A 291 -75.62 27.86 5.47
N LEU A 292 -74.57 27.82 4.64
CA LEU A 292 -73.61 28.92 4.51
C LEU A 292 -74.28 30.17 3.95
N THR A 293 -75.01 30.04 2.84
CA THR A 293 -75.74 31.15 2.21
C THR A 293 -76.75 31.77 3.19
N SER A 294 -77.45 30.93 3.96
CA SER A 294 -78.42 31.38 4.97
C SER A 294 -77.77 32.07 6.16
N ALA A 295 -76.58 31.62 6.59
CA ALA A 295 -75.83 32.23 7.68
C ALA A 295 -75.27 33.59 7.26
N GLU A 296 -74.72 33.69 6.04
CA GLU A 296 -74.22 34.93 5.46
C GLU A 296 -75.33 35.98 5.32
N ALA A 297 -76.49 35.61 4.79
CA ALA A 297 -77.66 36.51 4.67
C ALA A 297 -78.16 37.07 6.03
N ARG A 298 -77.77 36.42 7.15
CA ARG A 298 -78.08 36.84 8.52
C ARG A 298 -76.88 37.46 9.23
N GLY A 299 -75.83 37.83 8.49
CA GLY A 299 -74.61 38.42 9.01
C GLY A 299 -73.86 37.51 9.99
N TRP A 300 -73.91 36.19 9.78
CA TRP A 300 -73.26 35.17 10.62
C TRP A 300 -73.74 35.09 12.08
N SER A 301 -74.80 35.82 12.45
CA SER A 301 -75.34 35.89 13.81
C SER A 301 -76.04 34.60 14.28
N ARG A 302 -76.50 33.74 13.36
CA ARG A 302 -77.17 32.46 13.64
C ARG A 302 -76.55 31.35 12.80
N ARG A 303 -75.68 30.55 13.41
CA ARG A 303 -74.95 29.46 12.75
C ARG A 303 -75.14 28.07 13.36
N ASP A 304 -75.97 27.89 14.39
CA ASP A 304 -76.11 26.61 15.12
C ASP A 304 -76.31 25.39 14.21
N ALA A 305 -77.20 25.50 13.19
CA ALA A 305 -77.45 24.42 12.23
C ALA A 305 -76.26 24.13 11.29
N LEU A 306 -75.45 25.15 10.97
CA LEU A 306 -74.18 24.99 10.26
C LEU A 306 -73.15 24.28 11.14
N GLU A 307 -73.04 24.71 12.40
CA GLU A 307 -72.11 24.12 13.37
C GLU A 307 -72.42 22.63 13.60
N GLU A 308 -73.69 22.29 13.78
CA GLU A 308 -74.17 20.92 13.95
C GLU A 308 -73.87 20.06 12.71
N HIS A 309 -74.16 20.57 11.51
CA HIS A 309 -73.93 19.82 10.26
C HIS A 309 -72.43 19.51 10.06
N LEU A 310 -71.56 20.49 10.29
CA LEU A 310 -70.11 20.33 10.16
C LEU A 310 -69.52 19.44 11.26
N ALA A 311 -69.98 19.58 12.51
CA ALA A 311 -69.54 18.74 13.61
C ALA A 311 -69.91 17.26 13.38
N ASN A 312 -71.12 16.98 12.91
CA ASN A 312 -71.55 15.62 12.56
C ASN A 312 -70.73 15.04 11.40
N SER A 313 -70.45 15.85 10.38
CA SER A 313 -69.62 15.44 9.23
C SER A 313 -68.18 15.12 9.66
N GLN A 314 -67.59 15.96 10.51
CA GLN A 314 -66.26 15.74 11.07
C GLN A 314 -66.23 14.47 11.95
N SER A 315 -67.23 14.27 12.81
CA SER A 315 -67.29 13.08 13.68
C SER A 315 -67.38 11.78 12.88
N LEU A 316 -68.16 11.77 11.79
CA LEU A 316 -68.26 10.60 10.91
C LEU A 316 -66.93 10.32 10.19
N ALA A 317 -66.24 11.38 9.76
CA ALA A 317 -64.90 11.27 9.18
C ALA A 317 -63.89 10.67 10.15
N THR A 318 -63.83 11.21 11.37
CA THR A 318 -62.99 10.70 12.47
C THR A 318 -63.25 9.22 12.73
N GLN A 319 -64.52 8.82 12.88
CA GLN A 319 -64.88 7.42 13.15
C GLN A 319 -64.42 6.48 12.02
N ARG A 320 -64.61 6.86 10.75
CA ARG A 320 -64.16 6.05 9.60
C ARG A 320 -62.65 5.84 9.61
N ARG A 321 -61.88 6.86 9.96
CA ARG A 321 -60.41 6.78 10.01
C ARG A 321 -59.92 5.93 11.16
N GLU A 322 -60.51 6.09 12.34
CA GLU A 322 -60.20 5.25 13.50
C GLU A 322 -60.46 3.77 13.20
N THR A 323 -61.58 3.44 12.51
CA THR A 323 -61.85 2.06 12.08
C THR A 323 -60.86 1.51 11.04
N SER A 324 -60.21 2.41 10.30
CA SER A 324 -59.20 2.07 9.29
C SER A 324 -57.77 2.14 9.82
N GLY A 325 -57.59 2.39 11.13
CA GLY A 325 -56.29 2.54 11.78
C GLY A 325 -55.53 3.82 11.39
N GLN A 326 -56.19 4.80 10.79
CA GLN A 326 -55.61 6.10 10.41
C GLN A 326 -55.80 7.14 11.52
N LEU A 327 -54.90 8.12 11.59
CA LEU A 327 -55.05 9.22 12.54
C LEU A 327 -56.16 10.19 12.12
N PRO A 328 -56.96 10.70 13.09
CA PRO A 328 -57.98 11.69 12.81
C PRO A 328 -57.36 13.05 12.44
N ASP A 329 -58.13 13.90 11.76
CA ASP A 329 -57.69 15.28 11.52
C ASP A 329 -57.59 16.05 12.84
N ALA A 330 -56.55 16.86 12.98
CA ALA A 330 -56.33 17.70 14.15
C ALA A 330 -57.41 18.80 14.29
N SER A 331 -57.93 19.29 13.16
CA SER A 331 -59.06 20.19 13.12
C SER A 331 -59.67 20.29 11.73
N TRP A 332 -60.96 20.60 11.67
CA TRP A 332 -61.64 21.10 10.46
C TRP A 332 -62.07 22.53 10.70
N PHE A 333 -62.07 23.36 9.66
CA PHE A 333 -62.58 24.71 9.75
C PHE A 333 -63.17 25.18 8.41
N VAL A 334 -64.08 26.14 8.48
CA VAL A 334 -64.66 26.81 7.32
C VAL A 334 -64.30 28.28 7.36
N VAL A 335 -63.80 28.79 6.23
CA VAL A 335 -63.49 30.20 6.00
C VAL A 335 -64.41 30.70 4.90
N ASP A 336 -65.03 31.87 5.06
CA ASP A 336 -65.82 32.46 3.96
C ASP A 336 -64.92 32.98 2.83
N ASP A 337 -65.53 33.37 1.72
CA ASP A 337 -64.86 33.96 0.55
C ASP A 337 -64.11 35.26 0.83
N HIS A 338 -64.40 35.92 1.96
CA HIS A 338 -63.70 37.11 2.45
C HIS A 338 -62.53 36.78 3.40
N GLY A 339 -62.29 35.50 3.70
CA GLY A 339 -61.19 35.05 4.56
C GLY A 339 -61.50 34.97 6.06
N TYR A 340 -62.74 35.20 6.49
CA TYR A 340 -63.12 35.08 7.90
C TYR A 340 -63.45 33.63 8.26
N GLN A 341 -62.85 33.12 9.34
CA GLN A 341 -63.14 31.77 9.81
C GLN A 341 -64.52 31.71 10.49
N ARG A 342 -65.49 31.03 9.88
CA ARG A 342 -66.90 30.98 10.32
C ARG A 342 -67.25 29.78 11.18
N TRP A 343 -66.45 28.72 11.10
CA TRP A 343 -66.58 27.53 11.93
C TRP A 343 -65.23 26.83 12.12
N ARG A 344 -65.06 26.14 13.25
CA ARG A 344 -63.90 25.27 13.53
C ARG A 344 -64.27 24.17 14.53
N GLY A 345 -63.84 22.95 14.25
CA GLY A 345 -63.88 21.81 15.18
C GLY A 345 -62.48 21.24 15.41
N PRO A 346 -61.99 21.11 16.66
CA PRO A 346 -62.62 21.54 17.92
C PRO A 346 -62.74 23.07 18.04
N ALA A 347 -63.77 23.54 18.74
CA ALA A 347 -64.07 24.97 18.86
C ALA A 347 -62.94 25.75 19.57
N ASN A 348 -62.57 26.91 19.02
CA ASN A 348 -61.60 27.83 19.63
C ASN A 348 -61.99 29.30 19.39
N LYS A 349 -62.34 30.01 20.47
CA LYS A 349 -62.77 31.42 20.45
C LYS A 349 -61.71 32.38 19.92
N GLY A 350 -60.43 32.00 19.98
CA GLY A 350 -59.31 32.81 19.49
C GLY A 350 -59.13 32.81 17.98
N THR A 351 -59.91 31.99 17.24
CA THR A 351 -59.79 31.85 15.78
C THR A 351 -61.06 32.22 15.02
N LEU A 352 -62.21 32.11 15.68
CA LEU A 352 -63.54 32.33 15.10
C LEU A 352 -63.77 33.82 14.80
N ASP A 353 -64.39 34.10 13.65
CA ASP A 353 -64.71 35.43 13.13
C ASP A 353 -63.49 36.36 12.99
N LYS A 354 -62.29 35.78 12.88
CA LYS A 354 -61.04 36.50 12.56
C LYS A 354 -60.66 36.31 11.09
N GLN A 355 -59.88 37.25 10.58
CA GLN A 355 -59.38 37.28 9.21
C GLN A 355 -58.15 36.37 9.05
N TRP A 356 -58.20 35.48 8.05
CA TRP A 356 -57.17 34.48 7.76
C TRP A 356 -56.80 34.39 6.28
N ALA A 357 -57.22 35.36 5.47
CA ALA A 357 -56.88 35.42 4.05
C ALA A 357 -55.35 35.39 3.79
N HIS A 358 -54.51 35.75 4.76
CA HIS A 358 -53.04 35.75 4.63
C HIS A 358 -52.41 34.35 4.52
N ARG A 359 -53.19 33.30 4.78
CA ARG A 359 -52.72 31.91 4.83
C ARG A 359 -52.73 31.25 3.47
N ASP A 360 -51.73 30.42 3.19
CA ASP A 360 -51.62 29.70 1.92
C ASP A 360 -52.81 28.77 1.68
N TYR A 361 -53.42 28.23 2.75
CA TYR A 361 -54.61 27.39 2.63
C TYR A 361 -55.82 28.15 2.05
N PHE A 362 -55.85 29.48 2.15
CA PHE A 362 -56.94 30.31 1.64
C PHE A 362 -56.73 30.70 0.18
N HIS A 363 -55.52 31.15 -0.19
CA HIS A 363 -55.25 31.74 -1.51
C HIS A 363 -54.41 30.86 -2.46
N GLY A 364 -53.70 29.85 -1.93
CA GLY A 364 -52.98 28.85 -2.71
C GLY A 364 -51.78 29.33 -3.52
N GLN A 365 -51.07 30.37 -3.06
CA GLN A 365 -49.96 30.99 -3.83
C GLN A 365 -48.57 30.49 -3.40
N GLY A 366 -48.49 29.47 -2.54
CA GLY A 366 -47.24 28.88 -2.08
C GLY A 366 -46.41 29.82 -1.21
N ARG A 367 -47.06 30.71 -0.47
CA ARG A 367 -46.43 31.65 0.48
C ARG A 367 -47.42 32.09 1.55
N GLU A 368 -46.92 32.64 2.65
CA GLU A 368 -47.73 33.25 3.70
C GLU A 368 -47.55 34.78 3.62
N TYR A 369 -48.62 35.53 3.80
CA TYR A 369 -48.59 37.00 3.91
C TYR A 369 -48.58 37.45 5.37
N ASP A 370 -48.14 38.67 5.60
CA ASP A 370 -48.34 39.34 6.89
C ASP A 370 -49.82 39.73 7.04
N GLU A 371 -50.36 39.62 8.26
CA GLU A 371 -51.80 39.82 8.51
C GLU A 371 -52.28 41.23 8.16
N ASP A 372 -51.37 42.21 8.24
CA ASP A 372 -51.63 43.63 7.98
C ASP A 372 -51.31 44.05 6.53
N GLU A 373 -50.69 43.18 5.72
CA GLU A 373 -50.20 43.47 4.37
C GLU A 373 -50.78 42.51 3.32
N LEU A 374 -52.11 42.46 3.24
CA LEU A 374 -52.82 41.65 2.27
C LEU A 374 -52.91 42.33 0.89
N PRO A 375 -52.61 41.64 -0.22
CA PRO A 375 -52.89 42.15 -1.57
C PRO A 375 -54.39 42.43 -1.75
N ALA A 376 -54.70 43.53 -2.43
CA ALA A 376 -56.10 43.95 -2.64
C ALA A 376 -56.89 43.01 -3.57
N ASP A 377 -56.18 42.21 -4.39
CA ASP A 377 -56.71 41.24 -5.35
C ASP A 377 -56.62 39.79 -4.86
N LEU A 378 -56.39 39.58 -3.55
CA LEU A 378 -56.25 38.25 -2.98
C LEU A 378 -57.59 37.50 -3.02
N ALA A 379 -57.66 36.49 -3.89
CA ALA A 379 -58.84 35.65 -4.07
C ALA A 379 -58.71 34.31 -3.34
N PRO A 380 -59.84 33.70 -2.93
CA PRO A 380 -59.84 32.33 -2.41
C PRO A 380 -59.42 31.33 -3.50
N ILE A 381 -58.91 30.16 -3.07
CA ILE A 381 -58.58 29.05 -3.97
C ILE A 381 -59.81 28.64 -4.80
N SER A 382 -59.57 28.33 -6.08
CA SER A 382 -60.59 27.86 -7.02
C SER A 382 -60.57 26.34 -7.22
N GLU A 383 -59.49 25.68 -6.82
CA GLU A 383 -59.29 24.22 -6.83
C GLU A 383 -58.81 23.75 -5.46
N THR A 384 -58.84 22.43 -5.22
CA THR A 384 -58.29 21.86 -3.97
C THR A 384 -56.81 22.20 -3.83
N HIS A 385 -56.42 22.71 -2.67
CA HIS A 385 -55.05 23.12 -2.40
C HIS A 385 -54.52 22.51 -1.10
N LEU A 386 -53.28 22.02 -1.15
CA LEU A 386 -52.54 21.57 0.02
C LEU A 386 -51.56 22.66 0.44
N SER A 387 -51.78 23.23 1.62
CA SER A 387 -51.01 24.38 2.10
C SER A 387 -49.54 24.03 2.35
N LEU A 388 -48.68 25.06 2.41
CA LEU A 388 -47.41 24.95 3.12
C LEU A 388 -47.64 24.60 4.59
N ALA A 389 -46.63 24.02 5.26
CA ALA A 389 -46.70 23.77 6.69
C ALA A 389 -46.68 25.09 7.48
N PHE A 390 -47.55 25.24 8.48
CA PHE A 390 -47.62 26.46 9.30
C PHE A 390 -47.91 26.14 10.77
N GLN A 391 -47.66 27.10 11.66
CA GLN A 391 -47.94 26.93 13.09
C GLN A 391 -49.39 27.29 13.41
N SER A 392 -50.13 26.33 13.97
CA SER A 392 -51.51 26.52 14.42
C SER A 392 -51.56 27.52 15.59
N ARG A 393 -52.30 28.63 15.45
CA ARG A 393 -52.55 29.55 16.58
C ARG A 393 -53.44 28.93 17.67
N ALA A 394 -54.20 27.90 17.34
CA ALA A 394 -55.12 27.25 18.28
C ALA A 394 -54.39 26.27 19.23
N THR A 395 -53.39 25.56 18.71
CA THR A 395 -52.70 24.48 19.44
C THR A 395 -51.20 24.73 19.62
N GLY A 396 -50.61 25.71 18.93
CA GLY A 396 -49.17 25.95 18.88
C GLY A 396 -48.39 24.94 18.05
N ARG A 397 -49.04 23.89 17.52
CA ARG A 397 -48.41 22.79 16.78
C ARG A 397 -48.25 23.12 15.31
N ALA A 398 -47.20 22.60 14.68
CA ALA A 398 -47.03 22.71 13.25
C ALA A 398 -48.00 21.76 12.53
N ILE A 399 -48.72 22.28 11.54
CA ILE A 399 -49.77 21.57 10.80
C ILE A 399 -49.67 21.86 9.30
N VAL A 400 -50.30 21.01 8.50
CA VAL A 400 -50.63 21.23 7.08
C VAL A 400 -52.15 21.19 6.91
N ALA A 401 -52.68 21.98 5.97
CA ALA A 401 -54.10 22.03 5.69
C ALA A 401 -54.40 21.60 4.25
N LEU A 402 -55.34 20.67 4.08
CA LEU A 402 -55.95 20.38 2.79
C LEU A 402 -57.26 21.14 2.69
N SER A 403 -57.36 22.01 1.69
CA SER A 403 -58.45 22.97 1.54
C SER A 403 -59.22 22.72 0.28
N VAL A 404 -60.54 22.66 0.39
CA VAL A 404 -61.46 22.42 -0.73
C VAL A 404 -62.41 23.60 -0.84
N PRO A 405 -62.50 24.25 -2.01
CA PRO A 405 -63.44 25.34 -2.23
C PRO A 405 -64.89 24.82 -2.25
N ILE A 406 -65.77 25.51 -1.53
CA ILE A 406 -67.21 25.33 -1.56
C ILE A 406 -67.76 26.28 -2.61
N LYS A 407 -68.35 25.73 -3.67
CA LYS A 407 -68.91 26.49 -4.78
C LYS A 407 -70.43 26.51 -4.71
N ASP A 408 -71.02 27.64 -5.03
CA ASP A 408 -72.46 27.75 -5.20
C ASP A 408 -72.92 27.14 -6.54
N LYS A 409 -74.21 27.28 -6.86
CA LYS A 409 -74.78 26.77 -8.13
C LYS A 409 -74.26 27.51 -9.37
N THR A 410 -73.71 28.71 -9.21
CA THR A 410 -73.14 29.50 -10.32
C THR A 410 -71.67 29.14 -10.58
N GLY A 411 -71.05 28.40 -9.65
CA GLY A 411 -69.62 28.04 -9.69
C GLY A 411 -68.72 29.02 -8.94
N ALA A 412 -69.30 30.05 -8.30
CA ALA A 412 -68.57 31.01 -7.47
C ALA A 412 -68.16 30.37 -6.14
N VAL A 413 -66.94 30.63 -5.69
CA VAL A 413 -66.45 30.15 -4.38
C VAL A 413 -67.06 31.01 -3.29
N ILE A 414 -67.86 30.41 -2.42
CA ILE A 414 -68.53 31.11 -1.30
C ILE A 414 -67.87 30.84 0.06
N ALA A 415 -67.07 29.79 0.15
CA ALA A 415 -66.32 29.42 1.34
C ALA A 415 -65.24 28.38 0.99
N ILE A 416 -64.36 28.10 1.92
CA ILE A 416 -63.35 27.04 1.87
C ILE A 416 -63.53 26.15 3.09
N LEU A 417 -63.65 24.84 2.87
CA LEU A 417 -63.56 23.83 3.92
C LEU A 417 -62.13 23.30 3.97
N ALA A 418 -61.49 23.37 5.12
CA ALA A 418 -60.14 22.85 5.31
C ALA A 418 -60.08 21.83 6.45
N GLY A 419 -59.37 20.74 6.23
CA GLY A 419 -58.95 19.79 7.26
C GLY A 419 -57.46 19.95 7.53
N THR A 420 -57.00 19.72 8.77
CA THR A 420 -55.59 19.86 9.15
C THR A 420 -55.01 18.59 9.74
N ARG A 421 -53.73 18.30 9.45
CA ARG A 421 -52.94 17.25 10.11
C ARG A 421 -51.68 17.84 10.74
N GLU A 422 -51.21 17.23 11.83
CA GLU A 422 -49.98 17.64 12.52
C GLU A 422 -48.75 17.11 11.79
N LEU A 423 -47.68 17.89 11.76
CA LEU A 423 -46.38 17.40 11.30
C LEU A 423 -45.90 16.25 12.18
N GLY A 424 -45.26 15.25 11.57
CA GLY A 424 -44.92 14.00 12.23
C GLY A 424 -46.11 13.04 12.43
N SER A 425 -47.30 13.37 11.95
CA SER A 425 -48.47 12.48 12.00
C SER A 425 -49.07 12.19 10.62
N VAL A 426 -48.37 12.60 9.56
CA VAL A 426 -48.79 12.46 8.18
C VAL A 426 -48.70 10.99 7.76
N LEU A 427 -47.74 10.23 8.31
CA LEU A 427 -47.52 8.80 8.08
C LEU A 427 -48.27 7.96 9.12
N SER A 428 -49.55 7.67 8.93
CA SER A 428 -50.37 7.21 10.06
C SER A 428 -50.94 5.79 10.07
N ALA A 429 -50.77 4.93 9.06
CA ALA A 429 -51.21 3.52 9.21
C ALA A 429 -50.37 2.41 8.51
N PRO A 430 -49.95 2.52 7.24
CA PRO A 430 -49.37 1.35 6.55
C PRO A 430 -47.90 1.06 6.87
N TYR A 431 -47.22 1.95 7.60
CA TYR A 431 -45.75 1.98 7.63
C TYR A 431 -45.14 1.64 9.00
N ALA A 432 -45.96 1.18 9.95
CA ALA A 432 -45.46 0.55 11.16
C ALA A 432 -44.63 -0.72 10.87
N GLU A 433 -44.81 -1.38 9.71
CA GLU A 433 -43.94 -2.49 9.26
C GLU A 433 -42.56 -2.02 8.76
N TYR A 434 -42.43 -0.76 8.34
CA TYR A 434 -41.16 -0.11 7.99
C TYR A 434 -40.55 0.66 9.17
N LYS A 435 -41.24 0.74 10.32
CA LYS A 435 -40.54 1.03 11.58
C LYS A 435 -39.55 -0.12 11.75
N PRO A 436 -38.23 0.12 11.72
CA PRO A 436 -37.33 -0.88 12.25
C PRO A 436 -37.85 -1.17 13.66
N SER A 437 -37.99 -2.45 14.00
CA SER A 437 -38.37 -2.90 15.33
C SER A 437 -37.66 -2.02 16.37
N LEU A 438 -38.39 -1.04 16.91
CA LEU A 438 -38.03 -0.26 18.08
C LEU A 438 -38.23 -1.14 19.33
N ASP A 439 -37.96 -2.43 19.17
CA ASP A 439 -38.04 -3.39 20.24
C ASP A 439 -36.71 -3.36 20.97
N SER A 440 -36.87 -3.00 22.23
CA SER A 440 -35.90 -2.87 23.28
C SER A 440 -34.86 -3.99 23.29
N THR A 441 -33.61 -3.68 22.94
CA THR A 441 -32.40 -4.01 23.71
C THR A 441 -31.15 -3.54 22.95
N LEU A 442 -30.43 -2.60 23.58
CA LEU A 442 -29.05 -2.18 23.29
C LEU A 442 -28.82 -1.30 22.04
N THR A 443 -28.61 0.00 22.28
CA THR A 443 -28.01 1.01 21.36
C THR A 443 -28.73 1.23 20.02
N VAL A 444 -29.81 2.02 20.01
CA VAL A 444 -30.61 2.28 18.80
C VAL A 444 -29.94 3.35 17.92
N ASP A 445 -28.91 2.93 17.18
CA ASP A 445 -28.39 3.67 16.03
C ASP A 445 -29.35 3.45 14.84
N VAL A 446 -29.94 4.53 14.33
CA VAL A 446 -30.96 4.47 13.27
C VAL A 446 -30.28 4.12 11.95
N ALA A 447 -30.32 2.86 11.53
CA ALA A 447 -29.64 2.43 10.29
C ALA A 447 -30.36 2.88 9.02
N ARG A 448 -31.70 2.87 9.02
CA ARG A 448 -32.55 3.26 7.90
C ARG A 448 -33.81 3.93 8.44
N THR A 449 -34.23 5.00 7.78
CA THR A 449 -35.42 5.77 8.18
C THR A 449 -36.09 6.40 6.96
N VAL A 450 -37.20 7.05 7.22
CA VAL A 450 -38.14 7.55 6.23
C VAL A 450 -38.59 8.95 6.63
N ALA A 451 -38.75 9.84 5.65
CA ALA A 451 -39.20 11.20 5.84
C ALA A 451 -40.17 11.63 4.75
N ILE A 452 -41.03 12.61 5.06
CA ILE A 452 -41.79 13.38 4.07
C ILE A 452 -41.26 14.81 4.06
N LEU A 453 -40.98 15.32 2.86
CA LEU A 453 -40.49 16.68 2.64
C LEU A 453 -41.44 17.43 1.71
N ASP A 454 -41.56 18.74 1.92
CA ASP A 454 -42.18 19.64 0.95
C ASP A 454 -41.12 20.13 -0.05
N SER A 455 -41.27 19.85 -1.34
CA SER A 455 -40.30 20.28 -2.35
C SER A 455 -40.37 21.77 -2.67
N ARG A 456 -41.46 22.45 -2.29
CA ARG A 456 -41.69 23.87 -2.60
C ARG A 456 -40.82 24.78 -1.74
N ASP A 457 -40.69 24.46 -0.46
CA ASP A 457 -39.91 25.26 0.52
C ASP A 457 -38.84 24.44 1.28
N GLY A 458 -38.78 23.13 1.05
CA GLY A 458 -37.83 22.23 1.68
C GLY A 458 -38.15 21.92 3.13
N ARG A 459 -39.39 22.11 3.61
CA ARG A 459 -39.78 21.79 4.99
C ARG A 459 -39.90 20.29 5.22
N LEU A 460 -39.49 19.86 6.42
CA LEU A 460 -39.70 18.51 6.91
C LEU A 460 -41.11 18.37 7.47
N LEU A 461 -41.91 17.49 6.87
CA LEU A 461 -43.32 17.31 7.19
C LEU A 461 -43.57 16.09 8.08
N ASP A 462 -42.80 15.03 7.87
CA ASP A 462 -42.84 13.84 8.72
C ASP A 462 -41.45 13.23 8.83
N HIS A 463 -41.08 12.79 10.03
CA HIS A 463 -39.81 12.16 10.35
C HIS A 463 -39.89 11.54 11.76
N PRO A 464 -39.19 10.45 12.09
CA PRO A 464 -39.21 9.88 13.44
C PRO A 464 -38.79 10.85 14.56
N TRP A 465 -37.89 11.79 14.26
CA TRP A 465 -37.56 12.85 15.20
C TRP A 465 -38.74 13.81 15.44
N LEU A 466 -39.48 14.20 14.39
CA LEU A 466 -40.70 15.02 14.54
C LEU A 466 -41.78 14.26 15.31
N GLN A 467 -41.96 12.97 15.03
CA GLN A 467 -42.92 12.09 15.72
C GLN A 467 -42.70 12.04 17.24
N SER A 468 -41.43 12.06 17.68
CA SER A 468 -41.07 12.07 19.11
C SER A 468 -41.12 13.46 19.76
N HIS A 469 -41.24 14.53 18.96
CA HIS A 469 -41.18 15.93 19.42
C HIS A 469 -42.35 16.77 18.89
N THR A 470 -43.49 16.15 18.57
CA THR A 470 -44.65 16.80 17.93
C THR A 470 -45.18 18.06 18.64
N GLN A 471 -44.93 18.20 19.94
CA GLN A 471 -45.36 19.35 20.74
C GLN A 471 -44.38 20.54 20.73
N THR A 472 -43.09 20.28 20.51
CA THR A 472 -42.02 21.28 20.71
C THR A 472 -41.11 21.44 19.48
N ALA A 473 -41.28 20.59 18.46
CA ALA A 473 -40.43 20.59 17.30
C ALA A 473 -40.61 21.89 16.49
N PRO A 474 -39.53 22.61 16.18
CA PRO A 474 -39.57 23.70 15.22
C PRO A 474 -39.86 23.17 13.82
N ILE A 475 -40.30 24.06 12.93
CA ILE A 475 -40.35 23.78 11.50
C ILE A 475 -38.91 23.64 10.99
N VAL A 476 -38.51 22.43 10.65
CA VAL A 476 -37.17 22.14 10.12
C VAL A 476 -37.18 22.27 8.61
N THR A 477 -36.12 22.85 8.04
CA THR A 477 -35.94 22.98 6.60
C THR A 477 -34.62 22.40 6.16
N LEU A 478 -34.59 21.90 4.92
CA LEU A 478 -33.37 21.48 4.24
C LEU A 478 -32.41 22.64 4.06
N ASP A 479 -31.13 22.32 4.01
CA ASP A 479 -30.10 23.26 3.57
C ASP A 479 -30.29 23.60 2.07
N LYS A 480 -29.67 24.71 1.65
CA LYS A 480 -29.84 25.25 0.29
C LYS A 480 -29.40 24.27 -0.81
N SER A 481 -28.34 23.49 -0.58
CA SER A 481 -27.80 22.58 -1.59
C SER A 481 -28.73 21.38 -1.80
N THR A 482 -29.20 20.78 -0.72
CA THR A 482 -30.15 19.67 -0.74
C THR A 482 -31.51 20.09 -1.28
N ARG A 483 -31.99 21.29 -0.90
CA ARG A 483 -33.23 21.86 -1.48
C ARG A 483 -33.13 21.99 -2.99
N THR A 484 -32.01 22.47 -3.51
CA THR A 484 -31.78 22.62 -4.97
C THR A 484 -31.78 21.27 -5.67
N ALA A 485 -31.16 20.25 -5.06
CA ALA A 485 -31.12 18.90 -5.61
C ALA A 485 -32.53 18.26 -5.68
N PHE A 486 -33.39 18.53 -4.70
CA PHE A 486 -34.77 18.04 -4.71
C PHE A 486 -35.72 18.88 -5.57
N SER A 487 -35.49 20.20 -5.71
CA SER A 487 -36.32 21.08 -6.54
C SER A 487 -36.03 20.95 -8.04
N ALA A 488 -34.85 20.44 -8.42
CA ALA A 488 -34.49 20.16 -9.81
C ALA A 488 -35.24 18.94 -10.39
N ALA A 489 -35.94 18.18 -9.55
CA ALA A 489 -36.75 17.07 -9.97
C ALA A 489 -38.08 17.55 -10.53
N ASP A 490 -38.28 17.32 -11.82
CA ASP A 490 -39.55 17.63 -12.46
C ASP A 490 -40.62 16.63 -11.99
N ALA A 491 -41.69 17.14 -11.39
CA ALA A 491 -42.84 16.35 -10.94
C ALA A 491 -43.51 15.58 -12.09
N SER A 492 -43.22 15.95 -13.35
CA SER A 492 -43.68 15.26 -14.55
C SER A 492 -42.99 13.91 -14.81
N THR A 493 -41.85 13.65 -14.15
CA THR A 493 -41.07 12.43 -14.33
C THR A 493 -41.21 11.50 -13.12
N ASP A 494 -41.63 10.24 -13.32
CA ASP A 494 -41.60 9.17 -12.28
C ASP A 494 -40.16 8.74 -11.93
N HIS A 495 -39.19 9.65 -12.06
CA HIS A 495 -37.80 9.45 -11.75
C HIS A 495 -37.56 9.77 -10.27
N ALA A 496 -37.06 8.78 -9.54
CA ALA A 496 -36.63 8.98 -8.17
C ALA A 496 -35.30 9.74 -8.14
N ILE A 497 -35.20 10.65 -7.19
CA ILE A 497 -34.02 11.47 -6.94
C ILE A 497 -33.08 10.64 -6.09
N ARG A 498 -31.78 10.64 -6.42
CA ARG A 498 -30.77 9.79 -5.78
C ARG A 498 -29.64 10.66 -5.26
N LEU A 499 -29.38 10.58 -3.97
CA LEU A 499 -28.32 11.34 -3.30
C LEU A 499 -27.43 10.37 -2.53
N ASP A 500 -26.13 10.40 -2.77
CA ASP A 500 -25.12 9.57 -2.10
C ASP A 500 -24.43 10.27 -0.91
N ASN A 501 -24.66 11.57 -0.76
CA ASN A 501 -24.12 12.44 0.29
C ASN A 501 -25.22 13.33 0.88
N TYR A 502 -26.35 12.74 1.24
CA TYR A 502 -27.46 13.45 1.86
C TYR A 502 -27.16 13.73 3.35
N LEU A 503 -27.56 14.90 3.82
CA LEU A 503 -27.54 15.27 5.24
C LEU A 503 -28.97 15.36 5.73
N ASP A 504 -29.30 14.58 6.76
CA ASP A 504 -30.63 14.61 7.35
C ASP A 504 -30.85 15.96 8.08
N PRO A 505 -31.92 16.71 7.76
CA PRO A 505 -32.23 17.98 8.43
C PRO A 505 -32.42 17.82 9.96
N ALA A 506 -32.83 16.66 10.45
CA ALA A 506 -32.93 16.36 11.88
C ALA A 506 -31.56 16.19 12.57
N GLY A 507 -30.47 16.01 11.81
CA GLY A 507 -29.11 15.87 12.36
C GLY A 507 -28.62 17.10 13.12
N ASN A 508 -29.15 18.29 12.82
CA ASN A 508 -28.87 19.51 13.60
C ASN A 508 -29.53 19.51 14.99
N HIS A 509 -30.46 18.59 15.23
CA HIS A 509 -31.26 18.54 16.46
C HIS A 509 -31.07 17.24 17.25
N SER A 510 -30.51 16.19 16.65
CA SER A 510 -30.28 14.90 17.30
C SER A 510 -29.07 14.18 16.71
N ASP A 511 -28.20 13.70 17.59
CA ASP A 511 -26.99 12.94 17.23
C ASP A 511 -27.29 11.65 16.46
N ASN A 512 -28.48 11.07 16.67
CA ASN A 512 -28.92 9.85 15.97
C ASN A 512 -29.07 10.04 14.45
N PHE A 513 -29.22 11.28 13.99
CA PHE A 513 -29.41 11.63 12.59
C PHE A 513 -28.19 12.36 11.98
N GLN A 514 -27.10 12.53 12.74
CA GLN A 514 -25.88 13.15 12.25
C GLN A 514 -25.11 12.26 11.26
N GLY A 515 -24.28 12.91 10.44
CA GLY A 515 -23.41 12.24 9.47
C GLY A 515 -24.02 12.17 8.07
N GLN A 516 -23.39 11.36 7.21
CA GLN A 516 -23.79 11.21 5.81
C GLN A 516 -24.75 10.04 5.63
N TRP A 517 -25.77 10.29 4.82
CA TRP A 517 -26.82 9.37 4.46
C TRP A 517 -26.83 9.13 2.95
N LEU A 518 -27.25 7.94 2.55
CA LEU A 518 -27.77 7.68 1.22
C LEU A 518 -29.26 8.02 1.26
N ALA A 519 -29.79 8.66 0.23
CA ALA A 519 -31.21 8.98 0.15
C ALA A 519 -31.75 8.76 -1.25
N ALA A 520 -32.96 8.20 -1.30
CA ALA A 520 -33.78 8.15 -2.50
C ALA A 520 -35.11 8.86 -2.22
N ALA A 521 -35.54 9.74 -3.12
CA ALA A 521 -36.79 10.46 -2.98
C ALA A 521 -37.72 10.24 -4.18
N SER A 522 -39.02 10.16 -3.94
CA SER A 522 -40.04 9.98 -4.98
C SER A 522 -41.19 10.97 -4.78
N PRO A 523 -41.69 11.62 -5.85
CA PRO A 523 -42.77 12.59 -5.75
C PRO A 523 -44.12 11.94 -5.41
N ILE A 524 -44.89 12.62 -4.58
CA ILE A 524 -46.21 12.20 -4.10
C ILE A 524 -47.28 12.91 -4.92
N GLY A 525 -47.58 12.38 -6.10
CA GLY A 525 -48.48 13.02 -7.06
C GLY A 525 -48.04 14.46 -7.37
N ASN A 526 -49.01 15.36 -7.49
CA ASN A 526 -48.76 16.77 -7.81
C ASN A 526 -48.88 17.69 -6.57
N PHE A 527 -48.83 17.14 -5.36
CA PHE A 527 -48.99 17.89 -4.11
C PHE A 527 -47.75 18.68 -3.68
N GLY A 528 -46.64 18.56 -4.41
CA GLY A 528 -45.37 19.18 -4.02
C GLY A 528 -44.69 18.50 -2.83
N TRP A 529 -45.05 17.25 -2.52
CA TRP A 529 -44.42 16.48 -1.45
C TRP A 529 -43.52 15.37 -2.02
N LEU A 530 -42.48 15.03 -1.28
CA LEU A 530 -41.53 13.97 -1.58
C LEU A 530 -41.52 12.95 -0.45
N ALA A 531 -41.62 11.67 -0.80
CA ALA A 531 -41.32 10.57 0.10
C ALA A 531 -39.82 10.26 0.00
N VAL A 532 -39.11 10.34 1.12
CA VAL A 532 -37.65 10.10 1.19
C VAL A 532 -37.37 8.89 2.04
N VAL A 533 -36.63 7.95 1.47
CA VAL A 533 -36.04 6.81 2.18
C VAL A 533 -34.55 7.06 2.29
N GLN A 534 -34.00 6.91 3.48
CA GLN A 534 -32.61 7.22 3.77
C GLN A 534 -31.95 6.13 4.62
N GLU A 535 -30.70 5.82 4.32
CA GLU A 535 -29.88 4.81 4.99
C GLU A 535 -28.51 5.40 5.38
N ARG A 536 -28.00 5.09 6.58
CA ARG A 536 -26.71 5.60 7.03
C ARG A 536 -25.58 5.04 6.17
N ARG A 537 -24.77 5.93 5.59
CA ARG A 537 -23.73 5.56 4.62
C ARG A 537 -22.62 4.70 5.24
N ASP A 538 -22.23 4.99 6.47
CA ASP A 538 -21.21 4.24 7.21
C ASP A 538 -21.68 2.80 7.52
N ARG A 539 -22.97 2.63 7.86
CA ARG A 539 -23.61 1.32 8.05
C ARG A 539 -23.72 0.53 6.75
N ALA A 540 -24.19 1.17 5.67
CA ALA A 540 -24.26 0.54 4.34
C ALA A 540 -22.88 0.07 3.83
N LEU A 541 -21.82 0.79 4.18
CA LEU A 541 -20.43 0.48 3.77
C LEU A 541 -19.64 -0.38 4.78
N GLN A 542 -20.22 -0.68 5.95
CA GLN A 542 -19.55 -1.46 7.00
C GLN A 542 -18.95 -2.80 6.49
N PRO A 543 -19.64 -3.59 5.63
CA PRO A 543 -19.07 -4.84 5.12
C PRO A 543 -17.77 -4.62 4.33
N VAL A 544 -17.64 -3.51 3.60
CA VAL A 544 -16.45 -3.20 2.80
C VAL A 544 -15.30 -2.75 3.68
N PHE A 545 -15.59 -1.96 4.72
CA PHE A 545 -14.56 -1.57 5.69
C PHE A 545 -14.01 -2.78 6.46
N ALA A 546 -14.89 -3.71 6.87
CA ALA A 546 -14.48 -4.97 7.48
C ALA A 546 -13.64 -5.82 6.52
N MET A 547 -14.07 -5.96 5.26
CA MET A 547 -13.31 -6.67 4.22
C MET A 547 -11.92 -6.06 4.02
N ARG A 548 -11.81 -4.73 3.90
CA ARG A 548 -10.52 -4.04 3.76
C ARG A 548 -9.59 -4.35 4.92
N SER A 549 -10.09 -4.27 6.15
CA SER A 549 -9.31 -4.56 7.35
C SER A 549 -8.79 -6.01 7.35
N ASN A 550 -9.66 -6.97 7.01
CA ASN A 550 -9.30 -8.38 6.93
C ASN A 550 -8.26 -8.65 5.85
N VAL A 551 -8.43 -8.10 4.64
CA VAL A 551 -7.47 -8.26 3.54
C VAL A 551 -6.10 -7.69 3.93
N LEU A 552 -6.06 -6.47 4.47
CA LEU A 552 -4.80 -5.85 4.90
C LEU A 552 -4.10 -6.63 6.02
N THR A 553 -4.87 -7.20 6.96
CA THR A 553 -4.31 -7.99 8.07
C THR A 553 -3.70 -9.30 7.55
N THR A 554 -4.43 -10.03 6.70
CA THR A 554 -3.93 -11.26 6.06
C THR A 554 -2.69 -10.99 5.21
N TRP A 555 -2.67 -9.87 4.49
CA TRP A 555 -1.52 -9.44 3.70
C TRP A 555 -0.28 -9.16 4.55
N LYS A 556 -0.43 -8.46 5.69
CA LYS A 556 0.67 -8.23 6.63
C LYS A 556 1.25 -9.53 7.15
N ILE A 557 0.40 -10.50 7.51
CA ILE A 557 0.83 -11.82 7.97
C ILE A 557 1.60 -12.55 6.86
N ALA A 558 1.05 -12.59 5.64
CA ALA A 558 1.70 -13.25 4.50
C ALA A 558 3.07 -12.65 4.17
N LEU A 559 3.19 -11.31 4.20
CA LEU A 559 4.46 -10.61 3.98
C LEU A 559 5.49 -10.95 5.08
N THR A 560 5.04 -10.99 6.34
CA THR A 560 5.90 -11.29 7.49
C THR A 560 6.42 -12.72 7.43
N VAL A 561 5.54 -13.69 7.15
CA VAL A 561 5.92 -15.11 6.99
C VAL A 561 6.87 -15.29 5.80
N SER A 562 6.58 -14.65 4.66
CA SER A 562 7.44 -14.71 3.47
C SER A 562 8.82 -14.12 3.74
N GLY A 563 8.88 -12.97 4.44
CA GLY A 563 10.15 -12.36 4.86
C GLY A 563 10.95 -13.25 5.82
N LEU A 564 10.30 -13.85 6.82
CA LEU A 564 10.96 -14.80 7.72
C LEU A 564 11.49 -16.03 6.98
N LEU A 565 10.73 -16.56 6.04
CA LEU A 565 11.16 -17.72 5.24
C LEU A 565 12.35 -17.35 4.34
N LEU A 566 12.29 -16.21 3.66
CA LEU A 566 13.37 -15.71 2.80
C LEU A 566 14.66 -15.45 3.58
N THR A 567 14.56 -14.77 4.72
CA THR A 567 15.71 -14.52 5.60
C THR A 567 16.31 -15.83 6.14
N SER A 568 15.48 -16.82 6.49
CA SER A 568 15.93 -18.13 6.96
C SER A 568 16.67 -18.92 5.86
N ILE A 569 16.11 -18.95 4.65
CA ILE A 569 16.75 -19.56 3.48
C ILE A 569 18.07 -18.86 3.20
N TRP A 570 18.08 -17.53 3.25
CA TRP A 570 19.26 -16.73 2.97
C TRP A 570 20.38 -16.95 4.00
N ALA A 571 20.02 -16.99 5.29
CA ALA A 571 20.95 -17.34 6.36
C ALA A 571 21.53 -18.76 6.18
N PHE A 572 20.70 -19.74 5.79
CA PHE A 572 21.17 -21.09 5.51
C PHE A 572 22.18 -21.14 4.35
N VAL A 573 21.92 -20.42 3.25
CA VAL A 573 22.85 -20.31 2.12
C VAL A 573 24.19 -19.73 2.55
N LEU A 574 24.17 -18.64 3.34
CA LEU A 574 25.39 -18.00 3.86
C LEU A 574 26.19 -18.94 4.77
N ILE A 575 25.52 -19.67 5.67
CA ILE A 575 26.16 -20.63 6.59
C ILE A 575 26.76 -21.82 5.83
N SER A 576 26.05 -22.36 4.83
CA SER A 576 26.51 -23.49 4.02
C SER A 576 27.80 -23.16 3.25
N ILE A 577 27.90 -21.93 2.74
CA ILE A 577 29.10 -21.44 2.05
C ILE A 577 30.25 -21.18 3.04
N GLY A 578 29.97 -20.74 4.27
CA GLY A 578 31.00 -20.60 5.31
C GLY A 578 31.63 -21.93 5.72
N LYS A 579 30.82 -23.00 5.86
CA LYS A 579 31.29 -24.33 6.29
C LYS A 579 32.12 -25.10 5.25
N THR A 580 31.96 -24.82 3.96
CA THR A 580 32.79 -25.45 2.91
C THR A 580 34.22 -24.93 2.92
N SER A 581 34.47 -23.73 3.45
CA SER A 581 35.82 -23.16 3.56
C SER A 581 36.64 -23.73 4.71
N SER A 582 36.04 -24.33 5.73
CA SER A 582 36.75 -24.79 6.94
C SER A 582 37.09 -26.28 6.92
N ARG A 583 36.58 -27.04 5.94
CA ARG A 583 36.70 -28.50 5.89
C ARG A 583 37.94 -28.97 5.09
N ASP A 584 38.51 -28.11 4.26
CA ASP A 584 39.75 -28.40 3.52
C ASP A 584 41.03 -28.19 4.35
N ASP A 585 41.01 -27.38 5.40
CA ASP A 585 42.19 -27.14 6.26
C ASP A 585 42.53 -28.28 7.23
N SER A 586 41.63 -29.26 7.40
CA SER A 586 41.78 -30.32 8.42
C SER A 586 42.25 -31.69 7.90
N THR A 587 42.61 -31.84 6.62
CA THR A 587 42.80 -33.18 6.01
C THR A 587 44.23 -33.52 5.55
N THR A 588 45.25 -32.79 5.97
CA THR A 588 46.68 -33.12 5.68
C THR A 588 47.56 -33.12 6.92
N ALA A 589 47.15 -33.86 7.94
CA ALA A 589 48.03 -34.25 9.04
C ALA A 589 47.76 -35.71 9.43
N PHE A 590 48.35 -36.66 8.70
CA PHE A 590 48.57 -38.00 9.23
C PHE A 590 49.98 -38.49 8.89
N ASN A 591 50.73 -38.71 9.99
CA ASN A 591 52.12 -39.11 10.10
C ASN A 591 52.50 -40.36 9.30
N VAL A 592 53.67 -40.31 8.65
CA VAL A 592 54.48 -41.48 8.31
C VAL A 592 55.67 -41.48 9.25
N ASN A 593 55.70 -42.40 10.22
CA ASN A 593 56.92 -42.90 10.86
C ASN A 593 56.60 -44.07 11.79
N THR A 594 57.03 -45.29 11.45
CA THR A 594 57.94 -46.14 12.26
C THR A 594 58.14 -47.54 11.63
N PRO A 595 59.25 -48.26 11.96
CA PRO A 595 59.91 -49.22 11.06
C PRO A 595 59.82 -50.71 11.46
N VAL A 596 60.19 -51.56 10.49
CA VAL A 596 60.87 -52.88 10.53
C VAL A 596 60.45 -53.94 11.56
N GLY A 597 60.04 -55.12 11.06
CA GLY A 597 60.42 -56.43 11.62
C GLY A 597 59.30 -57.48 11.72
N GLY A 598 59.55 -58.69 11.19
CA GLY A 598 59.00 -59.94 11.75
C GLY A 598 57.97 -60.73 10.93
N GLU A 599 58.50 -61.58 10.04
CA GLU A 599 58.07 -62.95 9.69
C GLU A 599 56.61 -63.47 9.85
N ARG A 600 56.07 -63.87 8.68
CA ARG A 600 55.49 -65.18 8.28
C ARG A 600 54.09 -65.64 8.76
N PRO A 601 53.45 -66.54 7.94
CA PRO A 601 52.01 -66.52 7.67
C PRO A 601 51.26 -67.78 8.13
N ARG A 602 49.92 -67.72 8.14
CA ARG A 602 48.87 -68.78 8.08
C ARG A 602 47.59 -68.16 8.67
N THR A 603 46.35 -68.40 8.24
CA THR A 603 45.72 -69.45 7.44
C THR A 603 44.36 -68.88 6.97
N ARG A 604 43.94 -69.28 5.77
CA ARG A 604 42.55 -69.17 5.30
C ARG A 604 41.71 -70.21 6.06
N GLU A 605 40.64 -69.77 6.71
CA GLU A 605 39.47 -70.63 6.96
C GLU A 605 38.20 -69.89 6.54
N VAL A 606 37.37 -70.65 5.84
CA VAL A 606 36.04 -70.34 5.30
C VAL A 606 35.01 -70.58 6.40
N PRO A 607 33.94 -69.79 6.51
CA PRO A 607 32.72 -70.24 7.16
C PRO A 607 31.64 -70.58 6.10
N ASP A 608 31.18 -71.82 6.14
CA ASP A 608 29.85 -72.20 5.64
C ASP A 608 28.79 -71.85 6.69
N ALA A 609 27.60 -71.50 6.15
CA ALA A 609 26.30 -71.26 6.79
C ALA A 609 26.06 -69.91 7.49
#